data_AF-A0A378VVC0-F1
#
_entry.id   AF-A0A378VVC0-F1
#
_cell.length_a   1.000
_cell.length_b   1.000
_cell.length_c   1.000
_cell.angle_alpha   90.00
_cell.angle_beta   90.00
_cell.angle_gamma   90.00
#
_symmetry.space_group_name_H-M   'P 1'
#
loop_
_entity.id
_entity.type
_entity.pdbx_description
1 polymer ?
#
loop_
_entity_poly.entity_id
_entity_poly.type
_entity_poly.pdbx_seq_one_letter_code
_entity_poly.pdbx_strand_id
1 'polypeptide(L)'
;MDGTAAHEGGVLVGLTAFWLAARIAAFIPGWGAAASGILGTLFFWYGAVCMALPVIRSQNRRNYVAVFAIFVLGGTHAAFHVQLHNGNLGGLLSGLQSGLVMVSGFIGLIGMRIISFFTSKRLNVPQIPSPKWVAQASLWLPMLTAILMAHGVMPWLSAAFAFAAGVIFTVQVYRWWYKPVLKEPMLWILFAGYLFTGLGLIAVGASYFKPAFLNLGVHLIGVGGIGVLTLGMMARTALGHTGNPIYPPPKAVPVAFWLMMAATAVRMVAVFSSGTAYTHSIRTSSVLFALALLVYAWKYIPWLIRPRSDGRPG
;
A
#
# COMPACT_ATOMS: atom_id res chain seq x y z
N MET A 1 -12.03 -26.61 22.48
CA MET A 1 -10.95 -27.11 21.60
C MET A 1 -11.46 -26.86 20.21
N ASP A 2 -11.23 -25.66 19.69
CA ASP A 2 -12.09 -25.12 18.63
C ASP A 2 -11.30 -25.14 17.32
N GLY A 3 -11.81 -25.89 16.34
CA GLY A 3 -11.19 -26.18 15.04
C GLY A 3 -11.04 -24.99 14.09
N THR A 4 -10.85 -23.76 14.59
CA THR A 4 -10.64 -22.56 13.78
C THR A 4 -9.19 -22.41 13.31
N ALA A 5 -8.21 -22.86 14.10
CA ALA A 5 -6.79 -22.72 13.78
C ALA A 5 -6.35 -23.51 12.52
N ALA A 6 -6.93 -24.70 12.29
CA ALA A 6 -6.60 -25.53 11.12
C ALA A 6 -7.12 -24.92 9.80
N HIS A 7 -8.23 -24.18 9.84
CA HIS A 7 -8.79 -23.52 8.66
C HIS A 7 -8.00 -22.26 8.24
N GLU A 8 -7.36 -21.56 9.19
CA GLU A 8 -6.57 -20.36 8.89
C GLU A 8 -5.23 -20.70 8.22
N GLY A 9 -4.58 -21.80 8.63
CA GLY A 9 -3.31 -22.25 8.05
C GLY A 9 -3.43 -22.67 6.57
N GLY A 10 -4.48 -23.43 6.22
CA GLY A 10 -4.68 -23.90 4.85
C GLY A 10 -4.93 -22.77 3.84
N VAL A 11 -5.69 -21.74 4.24
CA VAL A 11 -5.93 -20.55 3.42
C VAL A 11 -4.63 -19.79 3.14
N LEU A 12 -3.79 -19.62 4.17
CA LEU A 12 -2.52 -18.91 4.03
C LEU A 12 -1.53 -19.68 3.13
N VAL A 13 -1.50 -21.02 3.24
CA VAL A 13 -0.72 -21.87 2.34
C VAL A 13 -1.18 -21.70 0.89
N GLY A 14 -2.49 -21.72 0.63
CA GLY A 14 -3.05 -21.48 -0.70
C GLY A 14 -2.66 -20.12 -1.28
N LEU A 15 -2.80 -19.05 -0.49
CA LEU A 15 -2.38 -17.70 -0.89
C LEU A 15 -0.87 -17.64 -1.20
N THR A 16 -0.06 -18.24 -0.35
CA THR A 16 1.40 -18.27 -0.52
C THR A 16 1.79 -19.06 -1.76
N ALA A 17 1.14 -20.19 -2.01
CA ALA A 17 1.37 -21.03 -3.18
C ALA A 17 1.04 -20.30 -4.48
N PHE A 18 -0.15 -19.66 -4.59
CA PHE A 18 -0.50 -18.87 -5.79
C PHE A 18 0.47 -17.72 -6.01
N TRP A 19 0.83 -16.99 -4.95
CA TRP A 19 1.79 -15.89 -5.03
C TRP A 19 3.16 -16.37 -5.52
N LEU A 20 3.70 -17.43 -4.91
CA LEU A 20 5.02 -17.95 -5.25
C LEU A 20 5.05 -18.53 -6.66
N ALA A 21 4.02 -19.29 -7.04
CA ALA A 21 3.89 -19.86 -8.38
C ALA A 21 3.81 -18.76 -9.44
N ALA A 22 3.07 -17.67 -9.19
CA ALA A 22 3.03 -16.52 -10.09
C ALA A 22 4.42 -15.88 -10.26
N ARG A 23 5.18 -15.72 -9.18
CA ARG A 23 6.54 -15.13 -9.23
C ARG A 23 7.55 -16.01 -9.93
N ILE A 24 7.51 -17.32 -9.71
CA ILE A 24 8.38 -18.28 -10.41
C ILE A 24 8.02 -18.31 -11.90
N ALA A 25 6.72 -18.38 -12.23
CA ALA A 25 6.25 -18.40 -13.61
C ALA A 25 6.70 -17.17 -14.42
N ALA A 26 6.78 -15.99 -13.80
CA ALA A 26 7.23 -14.77 -14.46
C ALA A 26 8.67 -14.84 -15.01
N PHE A 27 9.52 -15.75 -14.51
CA PHE A 27 10.88 -15.96 -15.00
C PHE A 27 10.98 -17.03 -16.11
N ILE A 28 9.89 -17.73 -16.42
CA ILE A 28 9.85 -18.76 -17.45
C ILE A 28 9.54 -18.10 -18.82
N PRO A 29 10.44 -18.21 -19.82
CA PRO A 29 10.18 -17.67 -21.15
C PRO A 29 8.97 -18.34 -21.83
N GLY A 30 8.31 -17.62 -22.74
CA GLY A 30 7.14 -18.13 -23.47
C GLY A 30 5.87 -18.09 -22.61
N TRP A 31 5.38 -19.26 -22.18
CA TRP A 31 4.10 -19.39 -21.47
C TRP A 31 4.10 -18.82 -20.03
N GLY A 32 5.28 -18.54 -19.46
CA GLY A 32 5.41 -18.07 -18.08
C GLY A 32 4.73 -16.74 -17.80
N ALA A 33 4.71 -15.81 -18.76
CA ALA A 33 4.01 -14.54 -18.62
C ALA A 33 2.48 -14.71 -18.47
N ALA A 34 1.90 -15.65 -19.24
CA ALA A 34 0.47 -15.98 -19.14
C ALA A 34 0.17 -16.71 -17.82
N ALA A 35 1.00 -17.68 -17.44
CA ALA A 35 0.85 -18.39 -16.17
C ALA A 35 0.97 -17.46 -14.96
N SER A 36 1.93 -16.52 -14.96
CA SER A 36 2.06 -15.48 -13.95
C SER A 36 0.79 -14.64 -13.85
N GLY A 37 0.19 -14.29 -14.99
CA GLY A 37 -1.06 -13.52 -15.04
C GLY A 37 -2.23 -14.25 -14.43
N ILE A 38 -2.41 -15.52 -14.78
CA ILE A 38 -3.48 -16.38 -14.25
C ILE A 38 -3.29 -16.58 -12.75
N LEU A 39 -2.12 -17.07 -12.32
CA LEU A 39 -1.83 -17.39 -10.92
C LEU A 39 -1.87 -16.14 -10.03
N GLY A 40 -1.35 -15.01 -10.50
CA GLY A 40 -1.41 -13.74 -9.77
C GLY A 40 -2.84 -13.20 -9.64
N THR A 41 -3.67 -13.37 -10.67
CA THR A 41 -5.10 -12.99 -10.60
C THR A 41 -5.86 -13.90 -9.63
N LEU A 42 -5.58 -15.21 -9.68
CA LEU A 42 -6.13 -16.18 -8.73
C LEU A 42 -5.72 -15.86 -7.29
N PHE A 43 -4.49 -15.43 -7.04
CA PHE A 43 -4.06 -14.97 -5.72
C PHE A 43 -4.97 -13.86 -5.17
N PHE A 44 -5.25 -12.82 -5.97
CA PHE A 44 -6.13 -11.73 -5.55
C PHE A 44 -7.56 -12.22 -5.31
N TRP A 45 -8.15 -12.94 -6.27
CA TRP A 45 -9.55 -13.36 -6.16
C TRP A 45 -9.78 -14.43 -5.08
N TYR A 46 -8.83 -15.35 -4.90
CA TYR A 46 -8.83 -16.28 -3.77
C TYR A 46 -8.77 -15.52 -2.44
N GLY A 47 -7.88 -14.54 -2.31
CA GLY A 47 -7.83 -13.66 -1.13
C GLY A 47 -9.13 -12.89 -0.89
N ALA A 48 -9.77 -12.38 -1.96
CA ALA A 48 -11.05 -11.71 -1.87
C ALA A 48 -12.15 -12.64 -1.33
N VAL A 49 -12.23 -13.88 -1.83
CA VAL A 49 -13.20 -14.89 -1.36
C VAL A 49 -12.94 -15.26 0.09
N CYS A 50 -11.68 -15.54 0.45
CA CYS A 50 -11.29 -15.87 1.82
C CYS A 50 -11.61 -14.75 2.81
N MET A 51 -11.51 -13.48 2.39
CA MET A 51 -11.94 -12.33 3.20
C MET A 51 -13.46 -12.14 3.20
N ALA A 52 -14.13 -12.38 2.08
CA ALA A 52 -15.58 -12.22 1.92
C ALA A 52 -16.35 -13.13 2.88
N LEU A 53 -15.92 -14.39 3.01
CA LEU A 53 -16.61 -15.39 3.81
C LEU A 53 -16.80 -14.97 5.29
N PRO A 54 -15.74 -14.60 6.06
CA PRO A 54 -15.90 -14.06 7.40
C PRO A 54 -16.68 -12.74 7.45
N VAL A 55 -16.45 -11.82 6.50
CA VAL A 55 -17.09 -10.49 6.50
C VAL A 55 -18.60 -10.59 6.32
N ILE A 56 -19.06 -11.50 5.44
CA ILE A 56 -20.48 -11.78 5.21
C ILE A 56 -21.09 -12.47 6.44
N ARG A 57 -20.40 -13.46 7.01
CA ARG A 57 -20.85 -14.16 8.23
C ARG A 57 -20.97 -13.22 9.42
N SER A 58 -20.02 -12.30 9.59
CA SER A 58 -20.02 -11.32 10.68
C SER A 58 -20.87 -10.08 10.39
N GLN A 59 -21.51 -10.00 9.22
CA GLN A 59 -22.29 -8.84 8.74
C GLN A 59 -21.56 -7.50 8.89
N ASN A 60 -20.22 -7.50 8.82
CA ASN A 60 -19.43 -6.31 9.07
C ASN A 60 -19.40 -5.44 7.81
N ARG A 61 -20.45 -4.63 7.65
CA ARG A 61 -20.67 -3.82 6.44
C ARG A 61 -19.50 -2.90 6.10
N ARG A 62 -18.71 -2.53 7.11
CA ARG A 62 -17.55 -1.63 6.96
C ARG A 62 -16.40 -2.26 6.18
N ASN A 63 -16.35 -3.60 6.08
CA ASN A 63 -15.26 -4.35 5.46
C ASN A 63 -15.57 -4.86 4.04
N TYR A 64 -16.83 -4.76 3.56
CA TYR A 64 -17.14 -5.11 2.16
C TYR A 64 -16.32 -4.32 1.15
N VAL A 65 -16.00 -3.07 1.46
CA VAL A 65 -15.20 -2.23 0.56
C VAL A 65 -13.78 -2.79 0.38
N ALA A 66 -13.21 -3.42 1.41
CA ALA A 66 -11.89 -4.06 1.30
C ALA A 66 -11.95 -5.35 0.46
N VAL A 67 -13.03 -6.14 0.58
CA VAL A 67 -13.26 -7.31 -0.29
C VAL A 67 -13.37 -6.88 -1.75
N PHE A 68 -14.20 -5.86 -2.01
CA PHE A 68 -14.34 -5.28 -3.34
C PHE A 68 -13.01 -4.74 -3.88
N ALA A 69 -12.22 -4.07 -3.04
CA ALA A 69 -10.90 -3.56 -3.39
C ALA A 69 -9.96 -4.66 -3.92
N ILE A 70 -9.86 -5.77 -3.19
CA ILE A 70 -9.00 -6.90 -3.57
C ILE A 70 -9.49 -7.53 -4.88
N PHE A 71 -10.81 -7.64 -5.05
CA PHE A 71 -11.39 -8.16 -6.29
C PHE A 71 -11.05 -7.29 -7.50
N VAL A 72 -11.22 -5.96 -7.37
CA VAL A 72 -10.86 -4.99 -8.41
C VAL A 72 -9.36 -5.02 -8.71
N LEU A 73 -8.50 -5.13 -7.70
CA LEU A 73 -7.06 -5.30 -7.89
C LEU A 73 -6.73 -6.53 -8.74
N GLY A 74 -7.39 -7.67 -8.49
CA GLY A 74 -7.27 -8.85 -9.34
C GLY A 74 -7.70 -8.59 -10.79
N GLY A 75 -8.80 -7.86 -10.99
CA GLY A 75 -9.24 -7.44 -12.33
C GLY A 75 -8.22 -6.56 -13.05
N THR A 76 -7.61 -5.59 -12.35
CA THR A 76 -6.55 -4.75 -12.93
C THR A 76 -5.28 -5.53 -13.25
N HIS A 77 -4.95 -6.54 -12.44
CA HIS A 77 -3.82 -7.44 -12.70
C HIS A 77 -4.07 -8.30 -13.95
N ALA A 78 -5.28 -8.84 -14.11
CA ALA A 78 -5.68 -9.56 -15.32
C ALA A 78 -5.60 -8.64 -16.56
N ALA A 79 -6.13 -7.42 -16.47
CA ALA A 79 -6.06 -6.44 -17.54
C ALA A 79 -4.61 -6.10 -17.93
N PHE A 80 -3.70 -5.98 -16.97
CA PHE A 80 -2.26 -5.79 -17.23
C PHE A 80 -1.68 -6.93 -18.08
N HIS A 81 -1.99 -8.18 -17.74
CA HIS A 81 -1.48 -9.34 -18.48
C HIS A 81 -2.11 -9.49 -19.88
N VAL A 82 -3.37 -9.09 -20.07
CA VAL A 82 -4.00 -9.01 -21.40
C VAL A 82 -3.28 -7.99 -22.28
N GLN A 83 -2.96 -6.81 -21.73
CA GLN A 83 -2.24 -5.78 -22.47
C GLN A 83 -0.80 -6.18 -22.78
N LEU A 84 -0.13 -6.87 -21.85
CA LEU A 84 1.19 -7.43 -22.04
C LEU A 84 1.19 -8.46 -23.18
N HIS A 85 0.21 -9.37 -23.20
CA HIS A 85 0.05 -10.36 -24.26
C HIS A 85 -0.20 -9.72 -25.63
N ASN A 86 -0.97 -8.64 -25.68
CA ASN A 86 -1.28 -7.93 -26.91
C ASN A 86 -0.16 -6.98 -27.38
N GLY A 87 0.94 -6.86 -26.63
CA GLY A 87 2.05 -5.95 -26.97
C GLY A 87 1.71 -4.46 -26.89
N ASN A 88 0.61 -4.08 -26.23
CA ASN A 88 0.18 -2.68 -26.12
C ASN A 88 0.95 -1.96 -25.00
N LEU A 89 2.16 -1.49 -25.31
CA LEU A 89 3.04 -0.80 -24.36
C LEU A 89 2.43 0.49 -23.79
N GLY A 90 1.69 1.24 -24.60
CA GLY A 90 1.08 2.51 -24.17
C GLY A 90 0.01 2.29 -23.10
N GLY A 91 -0.90 1.35 -23.34
CA GLY A 91 -1.92 0.99 -22.36
C GLY A 91 -1.35 0.27 -21.13
N LEU A 92 -0.21 -0.41 -21.26
CA LEU A 92 0.49 -1.03 -20.14
C LEU A 92 1.02 0.02 -19.15
N LEU A 93 1.62 1.11 -19.66
CA LEU A 93 2.08 2.22 -18.83
C LEU A 93 0.93 2.98 -18.17
N SER A 94 -0.14 3.28 -18.91
CA SER A 94 -1.33 3.95 -18.33
C SER A 94 -2.02 3.06 -17.29
N GLY A 95 -2.06 1.74 -17.53
CA GLY A 95 -2.56 0.74 -16.59
C GLY A 95 -1.75 0.69 -15.28
N LEU A 96 -0.42 0.71 -15.36
CA LEU A 96 0.44 0.74 -14.18
C LEU A 96 0.26 2.03 -13.35
N GLN A 97 0.20 3.18 -14.03
CA GLN A 97 0.03 4.48 -13.37
C GLN A 97 -1.35 4.62 -12.73
N SER A 98 -2.41 4.24 -13.45
CA SER A 98 -3.78 4.24 -12.93
C SER A 98 -3.95 3.25 -11.77
N GLY A 99 -3.35 2.06 -11.85
CA GLY A 99 -3.33 1.09 -10.76
C GLY A 99 -2.71 1.64 -9.47
N LEU A 100 -1.58 2.37 -9.58
CA LEU A 100 -0.98 3.04 -8.42
C LEU A 100 -1.90 4.11 -7.81
N VAL A 101 -2.53 4.93 -8.65
CA VAL A 101 -3.50 5.94 -8.19
C VAL A 101 -4.72 5.28 -7.56
N MET A 102 -5.21 4.16 -8.09
CA MET A 102 -6.28 3.38 -7.48
C MET A 102 -5.91 2.92 -6.06
N VAL A 103 -4.70 2.40 -5.87
CA VAL A 103 -4.21 1.97 -4.54
C VAL A 103 -4.19 3.13 -3.55
N SER A 104 -3.89 4.35 -4.00
CA SER A 104 -3.98 5.55 -3.14
C SER A 104 -5.40 5.79 -2.61
N GLY A 105 -6.45 5.46 -3.37
CA GLY A 105 -7.84 5.49 -2.89
C GLY A 105 -8.10 4.50 -1.75
N PHE A 106 -7.51 3.31 -1.81
CA PHE A 106 -7.58 2.34 -0.72
C PHE A 106 -6.78 2.80 0.51
N ILE A 107 -5.64 3.45 0.31
CA ILE A 107 -4.91 4.14 1.39
C ILE A 107 -5.81 5.19 2.03
N GLY A 108 -6.53 5.99 1.25
CA GLY A 108 -7.51 6.97 1.74
C GLY A 108 -8.56 6.32 2.64
N LEU A 109 -9.24 5.28 2.14
CA LEU A 109 -10.27 4.56 2.86
C LEU A 109 -9.79 3.98 4.20
N ILE A 110 -8.63 3.33 4.20
CA ILE A 110 -8.08 2.69 5.40
C ILE A 110 -7.53 3.77 6.35
N GLY A 111 -6.72 4.69 5.83
CA GLY A 111 -6.04 5.75 6.58
C GLY A 111 -7.00 6.64 7.36
N MET A 112 -8.13 7.02 6.77
CA MET A 112 -9.18 7.82 7.42
C MET A 112 -9.76 7.19 8.69
N ARG A 113 -9.61 5.86 8.85
CA ARG A 113 -10.10 5.11 10.01
C ARG A 113 -8.96 4.80 10.98
N ILE A 114 -7.83 4.31 10.47
CA ILE A 114 -6.78 3.74 11.32
C ILE A 114 -5.88 4.81 11.96
N ILE A 115 -5.61 5.93 11.28
CA ILE A 115 -4.60 6.89 11.74
C ILE A 115 -5.11 7.63 12.97
N SER A 116 -6.32 8.20 12.91
CA SER A 116 -6.93 8.87 14.07
C SER A 116 -7.19 7.90 15.22
N PHE A 117 -7.61 6.66 14.91
CA PHE A 117 -7.84 5.62 15.92
C PHE A 117 -6.55 5.23 16.66
N PHE A 118 -5.47 4.91 15.94
CA PHE A 118 -4.21 4.54 16.58
C PHE A 118 -3.59 5.70 17.36
N THR A 119 -3.74 6.93 16.85
CA THR A 119 -3.26 8.14 17.54
C THR A 119 -4.00 8.35 18.85
N SER A 120 -5.33 8.30 18.83
CA SER A 120 -6.17 8.39 20.02
C SER A 120 -5.83 7.31 21.04
N LYS A 121 -5.73 6.04 20.59
CA LYS A 121 -5.44 4.90 21.46
C LYS A 121 -4.05 4.95 22.09
N ARG A 122 -3.02 5.38 21.34
CA ARG A 122 -1.64 5.41 21.85
C ARG A 122 -1.38 6.63 22.74
N LEU A 123 -1.88 7.80 22.35
CA LEU A 123 -1.62 9.05 23.09
C LEU A 123 -2.66 9.33 24.17
N ASN A 124 -3.69 8.49 24.29
CA ASN A 124 -4.82 8.68 25.20
C ASN A 124 -5.50 10.05 25.03
N VAL A 125 -5.69 10.46 23.77
CA VAL A 125 -6.34 11.72 23.39
C VAL A 125 -7.68 11.45 22.69
N PRO A 126 -8.63 12.40 22.66
CA PRO A 126 -9.88 12.23 21.94
C PRO A 126 -9.65 11.90 20.46
N GLN A 127 -10.39 10.92 19.94
CA GLN A 127 -10.33 10.58 18.52
C GLN A 127 -10.95 11.71 17.71
N ILE A 128 -10.19 12.27 16.76
CA ILE A 128 -10.68 13.28 15.83
C ILE A 128 -11.42 12.57 14.68
N PRO A 129 -12.75 12.70 14.57
CA PRO A 129 -13.50 12.07 13.50
C PRO A 129 -13.31 12.81 12.18
N SER A 130 -13.25 12.06 11.09
CA SER A 130 -13.28 12.61 9.73
C SER A 130 -14.73 12.70 9.25
N PRO A 131 -15.18 13.83 8.69
CA PRO A 131 -16.51 13.94 8.09
C PRO A 131 -16.73 12.84 7.05
N LYS A 132 -17.96 12.31 6.96
CA LYS A 132 -18.28 11.20 6.03
C LYS A 132 -17.94 11.53 4.58
N TRP A 133 -18.23 12.76 4.15
CA TRP A 133 -17.94 13.23 2.80
C TRP A 133 -16.43 13.26 2.51
N VAL A 134 -15.60 13.65 3.48
CA VAL A 134 -14.12 13.63 3.35
C VAL A 134 -13.61 12.20 3.20
N ALA A 135 -14.13 11.28 4.02
CA ALA A 135 -13.76 9.87 3.93
C ALA A 135 -14.15 9.27 2.58
N GLN A 136 -15.34 9.58 2.07
CA GLN A 136 -15.80 9.14 0.74
C GLN A 136 -14.97 9.78 -0.38
N ALA A 137 -14.68 11.08 -0.31
CA ALA A 137 -13.87 11.78 -1.30
C ALA A 137 -12.45 11.19 -1.38
N SER A 138 -11.84 10.82 -0.25
CA SER A 138 -10.50 10.21 -0.21
C SER A 138 -10.41 8.83 -0.88
N LEU A 139 -11.54 8.14 -1.04
CA LEU A 139 -11.63 6.90 -1.81
C LEU A 139 -11.96 7.19 -3.27
N TRP A 140 -13.03 7.95 -3.50
CA TRP A 140 -13.64 8.08 -4.83
C TRP A 140 -12.83 8.98 -5.75
N LEU A 141 -12.19 10.05 -5.26
CA LEU A 141 -11.41 10.93 -6.13
C LEU A 141 -10.20 10.21 -6.76
N PRO A 142 -9.37 9.45 -6.03
CA PRO A 142 -8.34 8.63 -6.65
C PRO A 142 -8.91 7.53 -7.57
N MET A 143 -10.06 6.94 -7.21
CA MET A 143 -10.69 5.91 -8.04
C MET A 143 -11.14 6.48 -9.40
N LEU A 144 -11.79 7.63 -9.40
CA LEU A 144 -12.20 8.34 -10.62
C LEU A 144 -10.97 8.80 -11.42
N THR A 145 -9.94 9.32 -10.75
CA THR A 145 -8.66 9.66 -11.38
C THR A 145 -8.08 8.47 -12.13
N ALA A 146 -8.01 7.31 -11.47
CA ALA A 146 -7.49 6.07 -12.05
C ALA A 146 -8.31 5.62 -13.28
N ILE A 147 -9.64 5.66 -13.20
CA ILE A 147 -10.53 5.32 -14.33
C ILE A 147 -10.26 6.24 -15.54
N LEU A 148 -10.20 7.56 -15.30
CA LEU A 148 -9.95 8.54 -16.36
C LEU A 148 -8.55 8.36 -16.97
N MET A 149 -7.53 8.11 -16.16
CA MET A 149 -6.17 7.83 -16.63
C MET A 149 -6.08 6.55 -17.45
N ALA A 150 -6.73 5.47 -17.00
CA ALA A 150 -6.68 4.17 -17.67
C ALA A 150 -7.25 4.24 -19.09
N HIS A 151 -8.30 5.05 -19.30
CA HIS A 151 -8.95 5.22 -20.60
C HIS A 151 -8.41 6.42 -21.39
N GLY A 152 -7.53 7.23 -20.82
CA GLY A 152 -6.99 8.43 -21.46
C GLY A 152 -8.04 9.52 -21.74
N VAL A 153 -9.14 9.56 -20.97
CA VAL A 153 -10.26 10.48 -21.19
C VAL A 153 -10.23 11.63 -20.18
N MET A 154 -10.61 12.84 -20.63
CA MET A 154 -10.71 14.06 -19.81
C MET A 154 -9.49 14.28 -18.88
N PRO A 155 -8.27 14.43 -19.42
CA PRO A 155 -7.04 14.50 -18.63
C PRO A 155 -7.03 15.66 -17.62
N TRP A 156 -7.66 16.78 -17.95
CA TRP A 156 -7.81 17.92 -17.04
C TRP A 156 -8.65 17.58 -15.80
N LEU A 157 -9.70 16.77 -15.97
CA LEU A 157 -10.60 16.36 -14.88
C LEU A 157 -9.92 15.32 -13.99
N SER A 158 -9.19 14.38 -14.60
CA SER A 158 -8.33 13.43 -13.88
C SER A 158 -7.33 14.17 -13.00
N ALA A 159 -6.65 15.17 -13.55
CA ALA A 159 -5.70 15.99 -12.82
C ALA A 159 -6.34 16.77 -11.66
N ALA A 160 -7.53 17.35 -11.89
CA ALA A 160 -8.28 18.07 -10.85
C ALA A 160 -8.67 17.15 -9.69
N PHE A 161 -9.15 15.93 -9.99
CA PHE A 161 -9.50 14.94 -8.96
C PHE A 161 -8.28 14.45 -8.19
N ALA A 162 -7.16 14.17 -8.87
CA ALA A 162 -5.90 13.79 -8.23
C ALA A 162 -5.44 14.88 -7.26
N PHE A 163 -5.42 16.14 -7.73
CA PHE A 163 -5.00 17.28 -6.93
C PHE A 163 -5.91 17.48 -5.71
N ALA A 164 -7.22 17.46 -5.90
CA ALA A 164 -8.19 17.58 -4.81
C ALA A 164 -8.03 16.46 -3.77
N ALA A 165 -7.83 15.21 -4.21
CA ALA A 165 -7.57 14.10 -3.30
C ALA A 165 -6.27 14.30 -2.51
N GLY A 166 -5.19 14.74 -3.17
CA GLY A 166 -3.92 15.00 -2.53
C GLY A 166 -3.97 16.13 -1.49
N VAL A 167 -4.73 17.18 -1.76
CA VAL A 167 -5.03 18.25 -0.79
C VAL A 167 -5.78 17.70 0.41
N ILE A 168 -6.84 16.90 0.19
CA ILE A 168 -7.59 16.25 1.28
C ILE A 168 -6.63 15.44 2.17
N PHE A 169 -5.79 14.59 1.59
CA PHE A 169 -4.86 13.76 2.36
C PHE A 169 -3.94 14.63 3.23
N THR A 170 -3.37 15.69 2.65
CA THR A 170 -2.45 16.60 3.34
C THR A 170 -3.14 17.35 4.49
N VAL A 171 -4.36 17.86 4.26
CA VAL A 171 -5.17 18.51 5.29
C VAL A 171 -5.50 17.55 6.43
N GLN A 172 -5.78 16.28 6.13
CA GLN A 172 -6.08 15.29 7.16
C GLN A 172 -4.85 14.93 8.01
N VAL A 173 -3.66 14.87 7.43
CA VAL A 173 -2.40 14.72 8.19
C VAL A 173 -2.30 15.80 9.25
N TYR A 174 -2.55 17.07 8.87
CA TYR A 174 -2.54 18.20 9.79
C TYR A 174 -3.63 18.08 10.86
N ARG A 175 -4.87 17.75 10.46
CA ARG A 175 -6.01 17.62 11.40
C ARG A 175 -5.82 16.53 12.44
N TRP A 176 -5.16 15.43 12.10
CA TRP A 176 -4.90 14.34 13.05
C TRP A 176 -3.59 14.53 13.83
N TRP A 177 -2.82 15.57 13.54
CA TRP A 177 -1.48 15.74 14.08
C TRP A 177 -1.51 16.12 15.57
N TYR A 178 -0.68 15.43 16.34
CA TYR A 178 -0.35 15.79 17.72
C TYR A 178 1.16 15.77 17.89
N LYS A 179 1.73 16.75 18.60
CA LYS A 179 3.19 16.87 18.81
C LYS A 179 3.85 15.56 19.31
N PRO A 180 3.24 14.78 20.23
CA PRO A 180 3.82 13.52 20.68
C PRO A 180 3.95 12.40 19.62
N VAL A 181 3.26 12.52 18.47
CA VAL A 181 3.35 11.53 17.36
C VAL A 181 4.80 11.32 16.92
N LEU A 182 5.62 12.37 16.91
CA LEU A 182 7.03 12.30 16.50
C LEU A 182 7.88 11.40 17.42
N LYS A 183 7.48 11.24 18.68
CA LYS A 183 8.18 10.37 19.64
C LYS A 183 7.83 8.90 19.48
N GLU A 184 6.81 8.58 18.67
CA GLU A 184 6.23 7.25 18.54
C GLU A 184 6.43 6.70 17.11
N PRO A 185 7.44 5.84 16.87
CA PRO A 185 7.76 5.31 15.54
C PRO A 185 6.61 4.66 14.80
N MET A 186 5.80 3.89 15.53
CA MET A 186 4.64 3.21 14.97
C MET A 186 3.54 4.19 14.53
N LEU A 187 3.50 5.40 15.09
CA LEU A 187 2.54 6.43 14.70
C LEU A 187 3.07 7.25 13.53
N TRP A 188 4.25 7.87 13.65
CA TRP A 188 4.71 8.82 12.63
C TRP A 188 4.89 8.15 11.26
N ILE A 189 5.19 6.85 11.20
CA ILE A 189 5.30 6.12 9.93
C ILE A 189 3.97 6.12 9.16
N LEU A 190 2.83 6.08 9.86
CA LEU A 190 1.51 6.14 9.24
C LEU A 190 1.23 7.54 8.68
N PHE A 191 1.58 8.58 9.44
CA PHE A 191 1.43 9.96 8.99
C PHE A 191 2.32 10.24 7.79
N ALA A 192 3.58 9.77 7.82
CA ALA A 192 4.53 9.94 6.73
C ALA A 192 4.02 9.26 5.45
N GLY A 193 3.57 8.01 5.53
CA GLY A 193 3.07 7.30 4.37
C GLY A 193 1.78 7.90 3.80
N TYR A 194 0.88 8.35 4.68
CA TYR A 194 -0.34 9.03 4.25
C TYR A 194 -0.03 10.40 3.61
N LEU A 195 0.93 11.16 4.18
CA LEU A 195 1.40 12.43 3.63
C LEU A 195 2.04 12.24 2.26
N PHE A 196 2.96 11.29 2.09
CA PHE A 196 3.58 11.01 0.80
C PHE A 196 2.58 10.58 -0.26
N THR A 197 1.55 9.82 0.12
CA THR A 197 0.45 9.50 -0.78
C THR A 197 -0.29 10.76 -1.24
N GLY A 198 -0.57 11.68 -0.31
CA GLY A 198 -1.18 12.98 -0.63
C GLY A 198 -0.32 13.85 -1.54
N LEU A 199 0.97 13.99 -1.21
CA LEU A 199 1.95 14.72 -2.04
C LEU A 199 2.10 14.09 -3.42
N GLY A 200 2.06 12.76 -3.49
CA GLY A 200 2.12 12.02 -4.76
C GLY A 200 0.91 12.29 -5.63
N LEU A 201 -0.30 12.32 -5.05
CA LEU A 201 -1.53 12.70 -5.75
C LEU A 201 -1.53 14.16 -6.21
N ILE A 202 -0.98 15.08 -5.41
CA ILE A 202 -0.74 16.47 -5.83
C ILE A 202 0.20 16.50 -7.04
N ALA A 203 1.30 15.73 -7.02
CA ALA A 203 2.23 15.66 -8.13
C ALA A 203 1.60 15.04 -9.41
N VAL A 204 0.74 14.03 -9.26
CA VAL A 204 -0.07 13.50 -10.38
C VAL A 204 -1.00 14.57 -10.93
N GLY A 205 -1.68 15.35 -10.08
CA GLY A 205 -2.50 16.48 -10.55
C GLY A 205 -1.67 17.55 -11.27
N ALA A 206 -0.51 17.91 -10.71
CA ALA A 206 0.40 18.87 -11.31
C ALA A 206 1.03 18.38 -12.63
N SER A 207 1.02 17.07 -12.90
CA SER A 207 1.60 16.51 -14.11
C SER A 207 0.85 16.90 -15.38
N TYR A 208 -0.40 17.38 -15.24
CA TYR A 208 -1.15 17.99 -16.34
C TYR A 208 -0.43 19.22 -16.92
N PHE A 209 0.18 20.03 -16.07
CA PHE A 209 0.93 21.21 -16.50
C PHE A 209 2.40 20.91 -16.80
N LYS A 210 3.00 19.97 -16.05
CA LYS A 210 4.41 19.57 -16.22
C LYS A 210 4.53 18.04 -16.15
N PRO A 211 4.61 17.33 -17.28
CA PRO A 211 4.62 15.86 -17.32
C PRO A 211 5.68 15.19 -16.44
N ALA A 212 6.82 15.85 -16.19
CA ALA A 212 7.86 15.36 -15.29
C ALA A 212 7.37 15.04 -13.86
N PHE A 213 6.32 15.71 -13.38
CA PHE A 213 5.75 15.45 -12.05
C PHE A 213 5.01 14.11 -11.96
N LEU A 214 4.65 13.48 -13.07
CA LEU A 214 4.00 12.17 -13.04
C LEU A 214 4.94 11.10 -12.45
N ASN A 215 6.22 11.13 -12.85
CA ASN A 215 7.24 10.24 -12.30
C ASN A 215 7.48 10.49 -10.80
N LEU A 216 7.42 11.76 -10.37
CA LEU A 216 7.47 12.11 -8.95
C LEU A 216 6.27 11.52 -8.21
N GLY A 217 5.06 11.70 -8.73
CA GLY A 217 3.82 11.17 -8.17
C GLY A 217 3.84 9.65 -8.03
N VAL A 218 4.27 8.94 -9.07
CA VAL A 218 4.41 7.47 -9.09
C VAL A 218 5.30 6.98 -7.93
N HIS A 219 6.45 7.61 -7.72
CA HIS A 219 7.38 7.17 -6.67
C HIS A 219 6.98 7.64 -5.27
N LEU A 220 6.36 8.82 -5.14
CA LEU A 220 5.77 9.28 -3.89
C LEU A 220 4.64 8.35 -3.43
N ILE A 221 3.76 7.92 -4.33
CA ILE A 221 2.68 6.96 -4.02
C ILE A 221 3.27 5.57 -3.78
N GLY A 222 4.15 5.08 -4.67
CA GLY A 222 4.68 3.72 -4.61
C GLY A 222 5.63 3.47 -3.44
N VAL A 223 6.71 4.25 -3.36
CA VAL A 223 7.74 4.08 -2.32
C VAL A 223 7.29 4.77 -1.04
N GLY A 224 6.92 6.05 -1.15
CA GLY A 224 6.55 6.89 -0.01
C GLY A 224 5.20 6.56 0.60
N GLY A 225 4.21 6.17 -0.20
CA GLY A 225 2.88 5.81 0.28
C GLY A 225 2.78 4.34 0.64
N ILE A 226 2.74 3.50 -0.39
CA ILE A 226 2.54 2.05 -0.28
C ILE A 226 3.68 1.41 0.49
N GLY A 227 4.95 1.69 0.16
CA GLY A 227 6.10 1.10 0.85
C GLY A 227 6.14 1.42 2.34
N VAL A 228 6.03 2.71 2.68
CA VAL A 228 6.03 3.20 4.08
C VAL A 228 4.84 2.66 4.87
N LEU A 229 3.61 2.77 4.34
CA LEU A 229 2.41 2.30 5.04
C LEU A 229 2.40 0.79 5.21
N THR A 230 2.78 0.05 4.16
CA THR A 230 2.86 -1.41 4.23
C THR A 230 3.86 -1.83 5.30
N LEU A 231 5.06 -1.25 5.33
CA LEU A 231 6.07 -1.54 6.34
C LEU A 231 5.57 -1.24 7.77
N GLY A 232 4.95 -0.07 7.98
CA GLY A 232 4.37 0.30 9.27
C GLY A 232 3.22 -0.60 9.71
N MET A 233 2.37 -1.03 8.77
CA MET A 233 1.26 -1.95 9.05
C MET A 233 1.73 -3.38 9.30
N MET A 234 2.67 -3.89 8.52
CA MET A 234 3.30 -5.20 8.73
C MET A 234 3.93 -5.31 10.12
N ALA A 235 4.71 -4.31 10.53
CA ALA A 235 5.31 -4.27 11.87
C ALA A 235 4.25 -4.32 12.98
N ARG A 236 3.11 -3.62 12.80
CA ARG A 236 2.03 -3.58 13.78
C ARG A 236 1.24 -4.89 13.83
N THR A 237 0.85 -5.40 12.67
CA THR A 237 0.05 -6.63 12.58
C THR A 237 0.86 -7.83 13.05
N ALA A 238 2.14 -7.91 12.69
CA ALA A 238 3.00 -8.98 13.15
C ALA A 238 3.17 -8.97 14.68
N LEU A 239 3.38 -7.80 15.32
CA LEU A 239 3.41 -7.73 16.80
C LEU A 239 2.08 -8.19 17.41
N GLY A 240 0.95 -7.70 16.89
CA GLY A 240 -0.39 -8.06 17.40
C GLY A 240 -0.74 -9.55 17.23
N HIS A 241 -0.41 -10.14 16.08
CA HIS A 241 -0.68 -11.55 15.78
C HIS A 241 0.31 -12.52 16.43
N THR A 242 1.49 -12.06 16.84
CA THR A 242 2.46 -12.90 17.57
C THR A 242 2.37 -12.74 19.09
N GLY A 243 1.48 -11.87 19.60
CA GLY A 243 1.30 -11.62 21.03
C GLY A 243 2.35 -10.72 21.67
N ASN A 244 3.18 -10.05 20.84
CA ASN A 244 4.21 -9.13 21.30
C ASN A 244 3.66 -7.72 21.53
N PRO A 245 4.21 -6.96 22.50
CA PRO A 245 3.79 -5.58 22.74
C PRO A 245 4.09 -4.70 21.53
N ILE A 246 3.12 -3.90 21.11
CA ILE A 246 3.28 -2.94 19.99
C ILE A 246 4.22 -1.79 20.38
N TYR A 247 4.25 -1.44 21.68
CA TYR A 247 5.01 -0.32 22.22
C TYR A 247 5.81 -0.72 23.46
N PRO A 248 7.08 -0.29 23.58
CA PRO A 248 7.90 0.26 22.50
C PRO A 248 8.19 -0.80 21.43
N PRO A 249 8.29 -0.42 20.14
CA PRO A 249 8.66 -1.38 19.11
C PRO A 249 10.13 -1.81 19.29
N PRO A 250 10.52 -2.98 18.77
CA PRO A 250 11.92 -3.42 18.77
C PRO A 250 12.84 -2.39 18.11
N LYS A 251 14.07 -2.24 18.62
CA LYS A 251 15.04 -1.23 18.14
C LYS A 251 15.33 -1.28 16.63
N ALA A 252 15.15 -2.43 15.99
CA ALA A 252 15.30 -2.60 14.54
C ALA A 252 14.19 -1.92 13.71
N VAL A 253 12.99 -1.75 14.29
CA VAL A 253 11.81 -1.22 13.57
C VAL A 253 11.99 0.26 13.18
N PRO A 254 12.38 1.17 14.10
CA PRO A 254 12.66 2.55 13.71
C PRO A 254 13.76 2.66 12.64
N VAL A 255 14.76 1.78 12.68
CA VAL A 255 15.82 1.73 11.66
C VAL A 255 15.23 1.38 10.29
N ALA A 256 14.42 0.32 10.20
CA ALA A 256 13.72 -0.03 8.96
C ALA A 256 12.84 1.11 8.44
N PHE A 257 12.15 1.81 9.33
CA PHE A 257 11.31 2.96 8.99
C PHE A 257 12.14 4.11 8.40
N TRP A 258 13.26 4.48 9.04
CA TRP A 258 14.14 5.53 8.52
C TRP A 258 14.79 5.14 7.20
N LEU A 259 15.18 3.88 7.00
CA LEU A 259 15.69 3.39 5.72
C LEU A 259 14.65 3.53 4.60
N MET A 260 13.39 3.21 4.88
CA MET A 260 12.29 3.39 3.92
C MET A 260 12.04 4.88 3.61
N MET A 261 12.07 5.74 4.63
CA MET A 261 11.96 7.20 4.44
C MET A 261 13.11 7.76 3.60
N ALA A 262 14.34 7.32 3.86
CA ALA A 262 15.51 7.70 3.08
C ALA A 262 15.41 7.20 1.63
N ALA A 263 14.92 5.98 1.42
CA ALA A 263 14.67 5.44 0.08
C ALA A 263 13.69 6.33 -0.71
N THR A 264 12.60 6.78 -0.07
CA THR A 264 11.65 7.73 -0.66
C THR A 264 12.32 9.07 -0.97
N ALA A 265 13.05 9.67 -0.02
CA ALA A 265 13.70 10.97 -0.19
C ALA A 265 14.70 10.96 -1.35
N VAL A 266 15.58 9.96 -1.40
CA VAL A 266 16.55 9.79 -2.50
C VAL A 266 15.80 9.62 -3.83
N ARG A 267 14.67 8.90 -3.84
CA ARG A 267 13.86 8.72 -5.05
C ARG A 267 13.20 10.02 -5.52
N MET A 268 12.80 10.89 -4.62
CA MET A 268 12.26 12.22 -4.97
C MET A 268 13.33 13.09 -5.61
N VAL A 269 14.53 13.13 -5.03
CA VAL A 269 15.67 13.88 -5.59
C VAL A 269 16.06 13.34 -6.96
N ALA A 270 16.00 12.02 -7.16
CA ALA A 270 16.34 11.38 -8.42
C ALA A 270 15.54 11.94 -9.61
N VAL A 271 14.27 12.32 -9.41
CA VAL A 271 13.41 12.88 -10.49
C VAL A 271 13.93 14.19 -11.05
N PHE A 272 14.70 14.95 -10.27
CA PHE A 272 15.29 16.22 -10.66
C PHE A 272 16.77 16.11 -11.05
N SER A 273 17.29 14.88 -11.15
CA SER A 273 18.67 14.59 -11.52
C SER A 273 18.75 13.93 -12.90
N SER A 274 19.92 14.00 -13.54
CA SER A 274 20.19 13.38 -14.84
C SER A 274 21.55 12.68 -14.86
N GLY A 275 21.81 11.91 -15.91
CA GLY A 275 23.10 11.24 -16.13
C GLY A 275 23.49 10.26 -15.01
N THR A 276 24.75 10.31 -14.59
CA THR A 276 25.30 9.43 -13.55
C THR A 276 24.63 9.63 -12.19
N ALA A 277 24.31 10.88 -11.82
CA ALA A 277 23.62 11.20 -10.57
C ALA A 277 22.25 10.52 -10.48
N TYR A 278 21.50 10.48 -11.58
CA TYR A 278 20.24 9.74 -11.67
C TYR A 278 20.44 8.24 -11.41
N THR A 279 21.38 7.62 -12.13
CA THR A 279 21.66 6.17 -12.01
C THR A 279 22.11 5.79 -10.60
N HIS A 280 22.97 6.58 -9.96
CA HIS A 280 23.37 6.34 -8.57
C HIS A 280 22.22 6.55 -7.59
N SER A 281 21.38 7.58 -7.79
CA SER A 281 20.23 7.84 -6.92
C SER A 281 19.22 6.69 -6.95
N ILE A 282 18.89 6.16 -8.13
CA ILE A 282 17.96 5.02 -8.22
C ILE A 282 18.53 3.76 -7.55
N ARG A 283 19.83 3.47 -7.73
CA ARG A 283 20.48 2.30 -7.10
C ARG A 283 20.49 2.43 -5.59
N THR A 284 20.87 3.61 -5.07
CA THR A 284 20.87 3.89 -3.63
C THR A 284 19.47 3.78 -3.04
N SER A 285 18.46 4.36 -3.69
CA SER A 285 17.06 4.22 -3.27
C SER A 285 16.62 2.75 -3.23
N SER A 286 16.93 1.97 -4.26
CA SER A 286 16.62 0.53 -4.32
C SER A 286 17.30 -0.27 -3.19
N VAL A 287 18.58 0.00 -2.90
CA VAL A 287 19.30 -0.65 -1.80
C VAL A 287 18.69 -0.28 -0.45
N LEU A 288 18.42 1.00 -0.20
CA LEU A 288 17.78 1.45 1.05
C LEU A 288 16.39 0.81 1.25
N PHE A 289 15.59 0.73 0.18
CA PHE A 289 14.29 0.06 0.20
C PHE A 289 14.42 -1.42 0.54
N ALA A 290 15.34 -2.14 -0.11
CA ALA A 290 15.58 -3.56 0.15
C ALA A 290 16.09 -3.79 1.57
N LEU A 291 17.01 -2.96 2.06
CA LEU A 291 17.52 -3.02 3.43
C LEU A 291 16.42 -2.78 4.47
N ALA A 292 15.52 -1.83 4.23
CA ALA A 292 14.37 -1.60 5.13
C ALA A 292 13.51 -2.87 5.30
N LEU A 293 13.18 -3.54 4.20
CA LEU A 293 12.42 -4.78 4.20
C LEU A 293 13.22 -5.96 4.80
N LEU A 294 14.53 -6.02 4.54
CA LEU A 294 15.40 -7.06 5.08
C LEU A 294 15.53 -6.96 6.61
N VAL A 295 15.70 -5.74 7.14
CA VAL A 295 15.75 -5.49 8.60
C VAL A 295 14.43 -5.91 9.25
N TYR A 296 13.29 -5.60 8.62
CA TYR A 296 11.99 -6.09 9.07
C TYR A 296 11.92 -7.63 9.04
N ALA A 297 12.23 -8.25 7.90
CA ALA A 297 12.18 -9.70 7.73
C ALA A 297 13.06 -10.43 8.74
N TRP A 298 14.31 -10.02 8.89
CA TRP A 298 15.27 -10.59 9.85
C TRP A 298 14.75 -10.54 11.28
N LYS A 299 14.10 -9.43 11.67
CA LYS A 299 13.59 -9.28 13.02
C LYS A 299 12.28 -10.05 13.27
N TYR A 300 11.39 -10.11 12.29
CA TYR A 300 10.02 -10.59 12.46
C TYR A 300 9.79 -12.04 12.04
N ILE A 301 10.54 -12.57 11.06
CA ILE A 301 10.41 -13.97 10.62
C ILE A 301 10.48 -14.96 11.80
N PRO A 302 11.44 -14.86 12.75
CA PRO A 302 11.50 -15.79 13.88
C PRO A 302 10.25 -15.81 14.76
N TRP A 303 9.50 -14.70 14.82
CA TRP A 303 8.24 -14.62 15.55
C TRP A 303 7.05 -15.13 14.75
N LEU A 304 7.08 -14.98 13.42
CA LEU A 304 6.00 -15.41 12.53
C LEU A 304 5.97 -16.92 12.29
N ILE A 305 7.10 -17.62 12.50
CA ILE A 305 7.23 -19.08 12.33
C ILE A 305 7.17 -19.84 13.65
N ARG A 306 6.95 -19.15 14.77
CA ARG A 306 6.84 -19.75 16.11
C ARG A 306 5.43 -19.54 16.65
N PRO A 307 4.94 -20.44 17.52
CA PRO A 307 3.70 -20.20 18.25
C PRO A 307 3.75 -18.85 18.96
N ARG A 308 2.58 -18.21 19.10
CA ARG A 308 2.44 -16.94 19.82
C ARG A 308 3.13 -16.94 21.18
N SER A 309 3.73 -15.80 21.53
CA SER A 309 4.42 -15.62 22.81
C SER A 309 3.49 -15.60 24.02
N ASP A 310 2.19 -15.36 23.82
CA ASP A 310 1.18 -15.30 24.88
C ASP A 310 0.40 -16.62 25.08
N GLY A 311 0.78 -17.68 24.38
CA GLY A 311 0.18 -19.02 24.50
C GLY A 311 -1.25 -19.14 23.98
N ARG A 312 -1.78 -18.11 23.32
CA ARG A 312 -3.10 -18.15 22.67
C ARG A 312 -3.02 -18.81 21.28
N PRO A 313 -4.15 -19.28 20.71
CA PRO A 313 -4.16 -19.80 19.35
C PRO A 313 -3.59 -18.79 18.33
N GLY A 314 -2.68 -19.26 17.48
CA GLY A 314 -1.98 -18.49 16.44
C GLY A 314 -0.48 -18.68 16.45
#